data_AF-A0A2H0BJF3-F1
#
_entry.id   AF-A0A2H0BJF3-F1
#
_cell.length_a   1.000
_cell.length_b   1.000
_cell.length_c   1.000
_cell.angle_alpha   90.00
_cell.angle_beta   90.00
_cell.angle_gamma   90.00
#
_symmetry.space_group_name_H-M   'P 1'
#
loop_
_entity.id
_entity.type
_entity.pdbx_description
1 polymer ?
#
loop_
_entity_poly.entity_id
_entity_poly.type
_entity_poly.pdbx_seq_one_letter_code
_entity_poly.pdbx_strand_id
1 'polypeptide(L)' 'MGGGGTIAMFLARYNMDVIDAGPAILSMHSPFEISSKIDLYAAFEAYKAFLNSIW' A
#
# COMPACT_ATOMS: atom_id res chain seq x y z
N MET A 1 14.01 -14.80 -11.15
CA MET A 1 12.68 -14.77 -10.48
C MET A 1 12.81 -13.84 -9.28
N GLY A 2 11.85 -12.93 -9.08
CA GLY A 2 11.77 -12.07 -7.89
C GLY A 2 10.56 -12.46 -7.02
N GLY A 3 10.54 -11.98 -5.77
CA GLY A 3 9.42 -12.14 -4.83
C GLY A 3 9.42 -11.00 -3.82
N GLY A 4 8.28 -10.72 -3.19
CA GLY A 4 8.15 -9.55 -2.30
C GLY A 4 6.93 -9.53 -1.38
N GLY A 5 6.30 -10.67 -1.12
CA GLY A 5 5.03 -10.74 -0.39
C GLY A 5 4.96 -9.87 0.89
N THR A 6 3.79 -9.29 1.14
CA THR A 6 3.53 -8.38 2.25
C THR A 6 2.89 -9.10 3.44
N ILE A 7 2.49 -8.35 4.47
CA ILE A 7 1.82 -8.89 5.66
C ILE A 7 0.33 -9.21 5.46
N ALA A 8 -0.30 -8.77 4.37
CA ALA A 8 -1.75 -8.92 4.16
C ALA A 8 -2.21 -10.39 4.25
N MET A 9 -1.39 -11.32 3.74
CA MET A 9 -1.66 -12.76 3.81
C MET A 9 -1.84 -13.29 5.24
N PHE A 10 -1.23 -12.68 6.25
CA PHE A 10 -1.37 -13.13 7.64
C PHE A 10 -2.72 -12.71 8.22
N LEU A 11 -3.24 -11.54 7.83
CA LEU A 11 -4.56 -11.07 8.22
C LEU A 11 -5.67 -11.83 7.48
N ALA A 12 -5.46 -12.12 6.19
CA ALA A 12 -6.39 -12.93 5.38
C ALA A 12 -6.68 -14.32 6.00
N ARG A 13 -5.69 -14.92 6.70
CA ARG A 13 -5.86 -16.21 7.40
C ARG A 13 -6.92 -16.18 8.50
N TYR A 14 -7.23 -15.01 9.04
CA TYR A 14 -8.30 -14.81 10.02
C TYR A 14 -9.65 -14.48 9.36
N ASN A 15 -9.81 -14.80 8.06
CA ASN A 15 -11.03 -14.55 7.29
C ASN A 15 -11.40 -13.06 7.20
N MET A 16 -10.38 -12.19 7.20
CA MET A 16 -10.52 -10.75 6.94
C MET A 16 -10.40 -10.50 5.44
N ASP A 17 -11.26 -9.64 4.89
CA ASP A 17 -11.09 -9.13 3.53
C ASP A 17 -9.96 -8.09 3.53
N VAL A 18 -8.90 -8.36 2.77
CA VAL A 18 -7.69 -7.54 2.77
C VAL A 18 -7.24 -7.22 1.35
N ILE A 19 -6.62 -6.06 1.20
CA ILE A 19 -6.00 -5.60 -0.03
C ILE A 19 -4.69 -4.89 0.30
N ASP A 20 -3.64 -5.17 -0.46
CA ASP A 20 -2.40 -4.41 -0.40
C ASP A 20 -2.57 -3.11 -1.20
N ALA A 21 -2.25 -1.99 -0.57
CA ALA A 21 -2.29 -0.68 -1.19
C ALA A 21 -1.09 0.17 -0.73
N GLY A 22 -0.60 1.02 -1.63
CA GLY A 22 0.52 1.92 -1.35
C GLY A 22 0.96 2.67 -2.61
N PRO A 23 1.63 3.82 -2.47
CA PRO A 23 2.17 4.56 -3.61
C PRO A 23 3.35 3.81 -4.24
N ALA A 24 3.57 4.03 -5.54
CA ALA A 24 4.73 3.49 -6.22
C ALA A 24 6.03 4.20 -5.78
N ILE A 25 7.13 3.44 -5.76
CA ILE A 25 8.47 3.96 -5.50
C ILE A 25 9.48 3.43 -6.53
N LEU A 26 10.49 4.24 -6.81
CA LEU A 26 11.63 3.87 -7.63
C LEU A 26 12.82 3.51 -6.74
N SER A 27 13.59 2.51 -7.18
CA SER A 27 14.78 2.00 -6.48
C SER A 27 14.49 1.54 -5.05
N MET A 28 13.38 0.81 -4.87
CA MET A 28 13.01 0.16 -3.61
C MET A 28 14.19 -0.65 -3.04
N HIS A 29 14.47 -0.49 -1.75
CA HIS A 29 15.62 -0.99 -0.98
C HIS A 29 16.98 -0.31 -1.23
N SER A 30 17.04 0.80 -1.98
CA SER A 30 18.27 1.59 -2.08
C SER A 30 18.43 2.58 -0.92
N PRO A 31 19.65 3.09 -0.64
CA PRO A 31 19.85 4.14 0.37
C PRO A 31 19.09 5.44 0.08
N PHE A 32 18.61 5.63 -1.16
CA PHE A 32 17.85 6.81 -1.57
C PHE A 32 16.71 6.43 -2.51
N GLU A 33 15.53 6.22 -1.94
CA GLU A 33 14.30 5.91 -2.67
C GLU A 33 13.59 7.19 -3.14
N ILE A 34 12.86 7.08 -4.25
CA ILE A 34 12.13 8.21 -4.84
C ILE A 34 10.66 7.84 -4.98
N SER A 35 9.78 8.76 -4.60
CA SER A 35 8.33 8.66 -4.84
C SER A 35 7.78 9.96 -5.42
N SER A 36 6.64 9.86 -6.09
CA SER A 36 5.91 10.98 -6.67
C SER A 36 5.12 11.72 -5.60
N LYS A 37 5.20 13.06 -5.60
CA LYS A 37 4.39 13.91 -4.71
C LYS A 37 2.89 13.72 -4.96
N ILE A 38 2.50 13.48 -6.21
CA ILE A 38 1.10 13.31 -6.60
C ILE A 38 0.60 11.95 -6.08
N ASP A 39 1.40 10.89 -6.22
CA ASP A 39 1.02 9.55 -5.77
C ASP A 39 0.94 9.47 -4.24
N LEU A 40 1.83 10.17 -3.52
CA LEU A 40 1.74 10.32 -2.06
C LEU A 40 0.44 11.00 -1.63
N TYR A 41 0.06 12.09 -2.30
CA TYR A 41 -1.20 12.78 -2.00
C TYR A 41 -2.43 11.93 -2.34
N ALA A 42 -2.41 11.23 -3.47
CA ALA A 42 -3.48 10.32 -3.87
C ALA A 42 -3.63 9.14 -2.89
N ALA A 43 -2.53 8.56 -2.42
CA ALA A 43 -2.55 7.49 -1.41
C ALA A 43 -3.19 7.98 -0.10
N PHE A 44 -2.86 9.20 0.34
CA PHE A 44 -3.50 9.82 1.50
C PHE A 44 -5.02 9.98 1.32
N GLU A 45 -5.46 10.55 0.20
CA GLU A 45 -6.89 10.73 -0.08
C GLU A 45 -7.61 9.38 -0.23
N ALA A 46 -6.96 8.36 -0.82
CA ALA A 46 -7.52 7.02 -0.95
C ALA A 46 -7.79 6.37 0.41
N TYR A 47 -6.81 6.42 1.34
CA TYR A 47 -7.01 5.88 2.69
C TYR A 47 -8.04 6.68 3.48
N LYS A 48 -8.02 8.00 3.36
CA LYS A 48 -9.04 8.86 3.97
C LYS A 48 -10.44 8.53 3.44
N ALA A 49 -10.59 8.33 2.13
CA ALA A 49 -11.85 7.95 1.53
C ALA A 49 -12.31 6.57 2.02
N PHE A 50 -11.42 5.58 2.05
CA PHE A 50 -11.72 4.23 2.55
C PHE A 50 -12.14 4.19 4.01
N LEU A 51 -11.54 5.02 4.87
CA LEU A 51 -11.93 5.10 6.29
C LEU A 51 -13.24 5.88 6.52
N ASN A 52 -13.58 6.82 5.63
CA ASN A 52 -14.81 7.60 5.71
C ASN A 52 -15.99 6.96 4.96
N SER A 53 -15.74 5.99 4.07
CA SER A 53 -16.82 5.23 3.44
C SER A 53 -17.50 4.38 4.50
N ILE A 54 -18.81 4.60 4.70
CA ILE A 54 -19.65 3.67 5.44
C ILE A 54 -19.78 2.43 4.55
N TRP A 55 -19.20 1.33 5.01
CA TRP A 55 -19.34 0.00 4.43
C TRP A 55 -20.64 -0.65 4.90
#